data_AF-A0A933EUN3-F1
#
_entry.id   AF-A0A933EUN3-F1
#
_cell.length_a   1.000
_cell.length_b   1.000
_cell.length_c   1.000
_cell.angle_alpha   90.00
_cell.angle_beta   90.00
_cell.angle_gamma   90.00
#
_symmetry.space_group_name_H-M   'P 1'
#
loop_
_entity.id
_entity.type
_entity.pdbx_description
1 polymer ?
#
loop_
_entity_poly.entity_id
_entity_poly.type
_entity_poly.pdbx_seq_one_letter_code
_entity_poly.pdbx_strand_id
1 'polypeptide(L)' 'MTLTGAARQLKVAFTTVQRAAERLQKLGIVKEVSGQQRNRVYCATALLSILEAPAQLSPNA' A
#
# COMPACT_ATOMS: atom_id res chain seq x y z
N MET A 1 3.23 0.15 -4.42
CA MET A 1 4.39 0.79 -3.75
C MET A 1 5.52 -0.23 -3.60
N THR A 2 6.77 0.12 -3.92
CA THR A 2 7.95 -0.69 -3.55
C THR A 2 8.62 -0.11 -2.31
N LEU A 3 9.24 -0.96 -1.48
CA LEU A 3 9.97 -0.49 -0.28
C LEU A 3 11.12 0.47 -0.63
N THR A 4 11.84 0.17 -1.72
CA THR A 4 12.93 1.03 -2.22
C THR A 4 12.41 2.39 -2.69
N GLY A 5 11.27 2.41 -3.40
CA GLY A 5 10.64 3.65 -3.83
C GLY A 5 10.18 4.50 -2.64
N ALA A 6 9.54 3.87 -1.66
CA ALA A 6 9.09 4.55 -0.44
C ALA A 6 10.26 5.08 0.41
N ALA A 7 11.35 4.31 0.56
CA ALA A 7 12.55 4.78 1.26
C ALA A 7 13.14 6.04 0.61
N ARG A 8 13.18 6.08 -0.73
CA ARG A 8 13.65 7.24 -1.49
C ARG A 8 12.72 8.44 -1.37
N GLN A 9 11.41 8.24 -1.53
CA GLN A 9 10.42 9.32 -1.49
C GLN A 9 10.29 9.94 -0.09
N LEU A 10 10.29 9.10 0.94
CA LEU A 10 10.16 9.53 2.33
C LEU A 10 11.50 9.92 2.97
N LYS A 11 12.62 9.75 2.24
CA LYS A 11 14.00 10.01 2.72
C LYS A 11 14.32 9.33 4.05
N VAL A 12 13.87 8.09 4.23
CA VAL A 12 14.13 7.28 5.42
C VAL A 12 14.89 6.01 5.05
N ALA A 13 15.56 5.41 6.03
CA ALA A 13 16.30 4.16 5.82
C ALA A 13 15.36 3.03 5.35
N PHE A 14 15.88 2.15 4.47
CA PHE A 14 15.13 1.01 3.94
C PHE A 14 14.55 0.11 5.06
N THR A 15 15.34 -0.14 6.11
CA THR A 15 14.91 -0.96 7.26
C THR A 15 13.74 -0.36 8.02
N THR A 16 13.65 0.97 8.09
CA THR A 16 12.50 1.68 8.67
C THR A 16 11.24 1.44 7.84
N VAL A 17 11.33 1.58 6.52
CA VAL A 17 10.20 1.33 5.59
C VAL A 17 9.79 -0.13 5.62
N GLN A 18 10.75 -1.06 5.66
CA GLN A 18 10.48 -2.48 5.76
C GLN A 18 9.68 -2.81 7.02
N ARG A 19 10.14 -2.35 8.20
CA ARG A 19 9.42 -2.57 9.47
C ARG A 19 8.04 -1.92 9.47
N ALA A 20 7.92 -0.71 8.90
CA ALA A 20 6.64 -0.03 8.78
C ALA A 20 5.68 -0.81 7.87
N ALA A 21 6.14 -1.28 6.71
CA ALA A 21 5.33 -2.07 5.78
C ALA A 21 4.89 -3.41 6.41
N GLU A 22 5.77 -4.10 7.13
CA GLU A 22 5.42 -5.31 7.90
C GLU A 22 4.34 -5.03 8.94
N ARG A 23 4.42 -3.90 9.65
CA ARG A 23 3.40 -3.50 10.62
C ARG A 23 2.07 -3.14 9.96
N LEU A 24 2.11 -2.38 8.86
CA LEU A 24 0.92 -2.03 8.08
C LEU A 24 0.26 -3.28 7.47
N GLN A 25 1.04 -4.29 7.08
CA GLN A 25 0.52 -5.56 6.60
C GLN A 25 -0.17 -6.34 7.71
N LYS A 26 0.41 -6.39 8.92
CA LYS A 26 -0.24 -7.00 10.09
C LYS A 26 -1.55 -6.33 10.46
N LEU A 27 -1.67 -5.02 10.23
CA LEU A 27 -2.90 -4.26 10.44
C LEU A 27 -3.92 -4.39 9.28
N GLY A 28 -3.58 -5.13 8.21
CA GLY A 28 -4.45 -5.31 7.04
C GLY A 28 -4.56 -4.10 6.11
N ILE A 29 -3.75 -3.06 6.34
CA ILE A 29 -3.81 -1.80 5.57
C ILE A 29 -3.17 -1.98 4.19
N VAL A 30 -2.05 -2.71 4.14
CA VAL A 30 -1.34 -3.03 2.89
C VAL A 30 -1.21 -4.54 2.71
N LYS A 31 -1.17 -5.00 1.47
CA LYS A 31 -0.93 -6.40 1.10
C LYS A 31 0.23 -6.49 0.14
N GLU A 32 1.11 -7.46 0.35
CA GLU A 32 2.16 -7.79 -0.61
C GLU A 32 1.54 -8.49 -1.83
N VAL A 33 1.84 -7.99 -3.03
CA VAL A 33 1.22 -8.45 -4.30
C VAL A 33 2.23 -9.08 -5.27
N SER A 34 3.52 -9.06 -4.96
CA SER A 34 4.57 -9.54 -5.89
C SER A 34 4.87 -11.03 -5.79
N GLY A 35 4.69 -11.66 -4.63
CA GLY A 35 5.05 -13.06 -4.38
C GLY A 35 6.57 -13.34 -4.43
N GLN A 36 7.42 -12.31 -4.34
CA GLN A 36 8.87 -12.43 -4.54
C GLN A 36 9.67 -12.19 -3.25
N GLN A 37 10.86 -12.78 -3.15
CA GLN A 37 11.78 -12.52 -2.02
C GLN A 37 12.40 -11.11 -2.07
N ARG A 38 12.61 -10.55 -3.27
CA ARG A 38 13.19 -9.20 -3.48
C ARG A 38 12.22 -8.33 -4.28
N ASN A 39 12.38 -7.01 -4.18
CA ASN A 39 11.51 -6.03 -4.85
C ASN A 39 10.03 -6.18 -4.51
N ARG A 40 9.72 -6.46 -3.23
CA ARG A 40 8.33 -6.62 -2.78
C ARG A 40 7.50 -5.39 -3.11
N VAL A 41 6.39 -5.62 -3.81
CA VAL A 41 5.39 -4.61 -4.13
C VAL A 41 4.25 -4.76 -3.13
N TYR A 42 3.90 -3.65 -2.49
CA TYR A 42 2.79 -3.55 -1.56
C TYR A 42 1.69 -2.69 -2.17
N CYS A 43 0.44 -3.17 -2.09
CA CYS A 43 -0.76 -2.44 -2.45
C CYS A 43 -1.50 -2.02 -1.18
N ALA A 44 -1.96 -0.76 -1.10
CA ALA A 44 -2.81 -0.29 -0.01
C ALA A 44 -4.26 -0.72 -0.28
N THR A 45 -4.58 -1.97 0.06
CA THR A 45 -5.88 -2.59 -0.24
C THR A 45 -7.04 -1.81 0.38
N ALA A 46 -6.89 -1.32 1.62
CA ALA A 46 -7.95 -0.53 2.26
C ALA A 46 -8.27 0.76 1.49
N LEU A 47 -7.25 1.42 0.96
CA LEU A 47 -7.41 2.65 0.19
C LEU A 47 -7.95 2.35 -1.21
N LEU A 48 -7.44 1.29 -1.86
CA LEU A 48 -7.92 0.83 -3.15
C LEU A 48 -9.41 0.47 -3.08
N SER A 49 -9.88 -0.23 -2.05
CA SER A 49 -11.30 -0.58 -1.91
C SER A 49 -12.21 0.64 -1.74
N ILE A 50 -11.72 1.75 -1.17
CA ILE A 50 -12.47 3.01 -1.11
C ILE A 50 -12.56 3.63 -2.52
N LEU A 51 -11.47 3.60 -3.29
CA LEU A 51 -11.43 4.14 -4.65
C LEU A 51 -12.20 3.28 -5.67
N GLU A 52 -12.24 1.96 -5.46
CA GLU A 52 -12.98 1.00 -6.28
C GLU A 52 -14.47 0.94 -5.94
N ALA A 53 -14.90 1.57 -4.84
CA ALA A 53 -16.30 1.67 -4.51
C ALA A 53 -17.04 2.30 -5.71
N PRO A 54 -18.16 1.70 -6.17
CA PRO A 54 -18.92 2.28 -7.27
C PRO A 54 -19.32 3.69 -6.90
N ALA A 55 -19.00 4.65 -7.78
CA ALA A 55 -19.44 6.03 -7.61
C ALA A 55 -20.95 5.99 -7.40
N GLN A 56 -21.41 6.41 -6.22
CA GLN A 56 -22.82 6.64 -5.96
C GLN A 56 -23.21 7.88 -6.75
N LEU A 57 -23.41 7.70 -8.06
CA LEU A 57 -24.07 8.66 -8.92
C LEU A 57 -25.54 8.66 -8.48
N SER A 58 -25.86 9.40 -7.42
CA SER A 58 -27.25 9.78 -7.20
C SER A 58 -27.64 10.68 -8.37
N PRO A 59 -28.63 10.30 -9.20
CA PRO A 59 -29.20 11.24 -10.16
C PRO A 59 -29.78 12.36 -9.31
N ASN A 60 -29.19 13.54 -9.41
CA ASN A 60 -29.82 14.73 -8.85
C ASN A 60 -31.08 14.94 -9.70
N ALA A 61 -32.23 14.60 -9.12
CA ALA A 61 -33.55 14.76 -9.72
C ALA A 61 -33.98 16.23 -9.73
#